data_AF-A0A950W7X2-F1
#
_entry.id   AF-A0A950W7X2-F1
#
_cell.length_a   1.000
_cell.length_b   1.000
_cell.length_c   1.000
_cell.angle_alpha   90.00
_cell.angle_beta   90.00
_cell.angle_gamma   90.00
#
_symmetry.space_group_name_H-M   'P 1'
#
loop_
_entity.id
_entity.type
_entity.pdbx_description
1 polymer ?
#
loop_
_entity_poly.entity_id
_entity_poly.type
_entity_poly.pdbx_seq_one_letter_code
_entity_poly.pdbx_strand_id
1 'polypeptide(L)'
;ADNGLGHAFVMTVAGVQRIYHLNRANGHIDSDQLVVHALRRAAPSPLAGLPALGYVSPLASRGYPALEPTAGATAGLQSPDAILGATKVGKLTTIIYVEKQLNPSKTNNCASTPSWALTNIVTGKPRKANTDVITIRVATTTDGINFSDVGAVSGLQDPTTTAFDGIRWLGSGSIVPLSNGRYGMFFGAGNCLDNDSDGFHFIGYAETTGVVSKPSDLLSWTVIYGFDNPILSTDTVTDPGTGKSYPANRPLIDVANADVLTPAQVAPWVPPAGHNTNFFSGRVYDPQATVTDRSTVTIVFAGYNTPQPSSNLGDYRTIGRFQLRFPQGYIAGPSYTDAY
;
A
#
# COMPACT_ATOMS: atom_id res chain seq x y z
N ALA A 1 -7.76 -1.31 12.76
CA ALA A 1 -8.31 -0.53 11.64
C ALA A 1 -7.56 0.79 11.63
N ASP A 2 -6.93 1.12 10.50
CA ASP A 2 -6.30 2.43 10.32
C ASP A 2 -7.40 3.50 10.22
N ASN A 3 -7.19 4.59 10.95
CA ASN A 3 -8.06 5.76 11.09
C ASN A 3 -7.55 6.95 10.25
N GLY A 4 -6.88 6.65 9.13
CA GLY A 4 -6.17 7.59 8.26
C GLY A 4 -4.83 8.05 8.81
N LEU A 5 -4.23 7.28 9.73
CA LEU A 5 -2.83 7.42 10.11
C LEU A 5 -1.91 6.85 9.02
N GLY A 6 -2.41 5.97 8.17
CA GLY A 6 -1.67 5.36 7.05
C GLY A 6 -1.14 3.97 7.40
N HIS A 7 -0.02 3.61 6.77
CA HIS A 7 0.39 2.21 6.58
C HIS A 7 1.02 1.60 7.82
N ALA A 8 0.17 1.38 8.82
CA ALA A 8 0.52 0.90 10.14
C ALA A 8 1.04 -0.54 10.07
N PHE A 9 2.33 -0.72 10.29
CA PHE A 9 3.00 -2.02 10.26
C PHE A 9 3.41 -2.44 11.68
N VAL A 10 3.32 -3.73 12.00
CA VAL A 10 3.73 -4.28 13.30
C VAL A 10 4.77 -5.37 13.10
N MET A 11 5.92 -5.27 13.77
CA MET A 11 6.91 -6.35 13.81
C MET A 11 7.64 -6.45 15.14
N THR A 12 8.14 -7.65 15.43
CA THR A 12 8.97 -7.94 16.60
C THR A 12 10.44 -7.92 16.21
N VAL A 13 11.22 -7.03 16.85
CA VAL A 13 12.68 -6.94 16.67
C VAL A 13 13.35 -6.98 18.04
N ALA A 14 14.33 -7.89 18.17
CA ALA A 14 15.04 -8.19 19.42
C ALA A 14 14.10 -8.46 20.63
N GLY A 15 13.01 -9.21 20.39
CA GLY A 15 12.02 -9.56 21.44
C GLY A 15 11.07 -8.42 21.83
N VAL A 16 11.18 -7.25 21.20
CA VAL A 16 10.28 -6.11 21.45
C VAL A 16 9.39 -5.90 20.22
N GLN A 17 8.07 -5.96 20.43
CA GLN A 17 7.08 -5.66 19.40
C GLN A 17 6.96 -4.15 19.22
N ARG A 18 6.92 -3.68 17.98
CA ARG A 18 6.81 -2.26 17.62
C ARG A 18 5.75 -2.05 16.56
N ILE A 19 5.06 -0.92 16.64
CA ILE A 19 4.20 -0.39 15.59
C ILE A 19 4.90 0.79 14.91
N TYR A 20 4.85 0.79 13.58
CA TYR A 20 5.44 1.78 12.67
C TYR A 20 4.31 2.45 11.91
N HIS A 21 4.31 3.78 11.80
CA HIS A 21 3.30 4.53 11.07
C HIS A 21 3.84 5.87 10.55
N LEU A 22 3.15 6.49 9.60
CA LEU A 22 3.54 7.78 9.02
C LEU A 22 3.50 8.90 10.07
N ASN A 23 4.47 9.82 10.03
CA ASN A 23 4.36 11.05 10.81
C ASN A 23 3.28 11.96 10.19
N ARG A 24 2.04 11.83 10.65
CA ARG A 24 0.93 12.66 10.15
C ARG A 24 0.94 14.09 10.69
N ALA A 25 1.91 14.51 11.50
CA ALA A 25 1.97 15.88 12.01
C ALA A 25 2.00 16.93 10.88
N ASN A 26 1.48 18.13 11.15
CA ASN A 26 1.37 19.19 10.14
C ASN A 26 2.75 19.61 9.61
N GLY A 27 2.99 19.42 8.30
CA GLY A 27 4.28 19.70 7.65
C GLY A 27 5.28 18.53 7.64
N HIS A 28 4.87 17.34 8.13
CA HIS A 28 5.72 16.15 8.24
C HIS A 28 5.24 14.95 7.38
N ILE A 29 4.06 15.07 6.79
CA ILE A 29 3.43 14.04 5.94
C ILE A 29 4.33 13.78 4.72
N ASP A 30 4.68 12.51 4.53
CA ASP A 30 5.45 11.98 3.40
C ASP A 30 6.84 12.64 3.22
N SER A 31 7.37 13.28 4.28
CA SER A 31 8.71 13.89 4.33
C SER A 31 9.60 13.36 5.45
N ASP A 32 9.00 12.81 6.50
CA ASP A 32 9.67 12.39 7.73
C ASP A 32 10.02 10.89 7.72
N GLN A 33 10.75 10.47 8.75
CA GLN A 33 10.92 9.06 9.10
C GLN A 33 9.64 8.48 9.71
N LEU A 34 9.46 7.16 9.67
CA LEU A 34 8.31 6.51 10.29
C LEU A 34 8.36 6.69 11.82
N VAL A 35 7.21 7.03 12.41
CA VAL A 35 7.03 7.09 13.85
C VAL A 35 6.97 5.66 14.39
N VAL A 36 7.68 5.40 15.48
CA VAL A 36 7.80 4.06 16.08
C VAL A 36 7.39 4.09 17.54
N HIS A 37 6.44 3.23 17.93
CA HIS A 37 6.12 2.99 19.34
C HIS A 37 6.47 1.55 19.71
N ALA A 38 7.11 1.37 20.86
CA ALA A 38 7.25 0.06 21.48
C ALA A 38 5.90 -0.36 22.06
N LEU A 39 5.31 -1.45 21.56
CA LEU A 39 4.10 -2.01 22.11
C LEU A 39 4.43 -2.68 23.45
N ARG A 40 4.01 -2.04 24.54
CA ARG A 40 4.09 -2.61 25.88
C ARG A 40 3.10 -3.76 25.96
N ARG A 41 3.45 -4.86 26.63
CA ARG A 41 2.44 -5.89 26.99
C ARG A 41 1.28 -5.17 27.68
N ALA A 42 0.07 -5.36 27.17
CA ALA A 42 -1.11 -4.73 27.73
C ALA A 42 -1.18 -5.03 29.24
N ALA A 43 -1.60 -4.04 30.03
CA ALA A 43 -2.14 -4.32 31.36
C ALA A 43 -3.30 -5.33 31.20
N PRO A 44 -3.77 -6.01 32.27
CA PRO A 44 -4.78 -7.07 32.16
C PRO A 44 -6.12 -6.69 31.48
N SER A 45 -6.36 -5.40 31.16
CA SER A 45 -7.35 -4.98 30.17
C SER A 45 -6.68 -4.56 28.86
N PRO A 46 -7.10 -5.08 27.69
CA PRO A 46 -6.55 -4.69 26.38
C PRO A 46 -6.83 -3.22 25.99
N LEU A 47 -7.62 -2.49 26.78
CA LEU A 47 -7.83 -1.04 26.64
C LEU A 47 -7.01 -0.21 27.64
N ALA A 48 -6.45 -0.83 28.68
CA ALA A 48 -5.64 -0.16 29.69
C ALA A 48 -4.21 0.07 29.16
N GLY A 49 -3.90 1.33 28.85
CA GLY A 49 -2.64 1.74 28.24
C GLY A 49 -2.79 2.31 26.83
N LEU A 50 -4.00 2.33 26.26
CA LEU A 50 -4.29 3.23 25.14
C LEU A 50 -4.08 4.68 25.61
N PRO A 51 -3.47 5.56 24.79
CA PRO A 51 -3.28 6.96 25.17
C PRO A 51 -4.64 7.61 25.48
N ALA A 52 -4.70 8.40 26.55
CA ALA A 52 -5.93 9.05 27.02
C ALA A 52 -6.57 9.98 25.98
N LEU A 53 -5.77 10.40 24.99
CA LEU A 53 -6.21 10.93 23.71
C LEU A 53 -5.78 9.93 22.63
N GLY A 54 -6.60 8.92 22.37
CA GLY A 54 -6.45 8.09 21.17
C GLY A 54 -6.50 9.00 19.94
N TYR A 55 -5.58 8.81 18.99
CA TYR A 55 -5.38 9.70 17.83
C TYR A 55 -6.72 10.10 17.18
N VAL A 56 -7.20 11.29 17.52
CA VAL A 56 -8.47 11.80 17.03
C VAL A 56 -8.24 12.27 15.59
N SER A 57 -9.19 11.97 14.70
CA SER A 57 -9.18 12.52 13.34
C SER A 57 -8.99 14.05 13.38
N PRO A 58 -8.07 14.63 12.58
CA PRO A 58 -7.78 16.07 12.58
C PRO A 58 -9.01 16.95 12.35
N LEU A 59 -10.05 16.39 11.73
CA LEU A 59 -11.35 17.02 11.52
C LEU A 59 -12.04 17.46 12.82
N ALA A 60 -11.85 16.72 13.93
CA ALA A 60 -12.45 17.06 15.22
C ALA A 60 -11.55 17.93 16.10
N SER A 61 -10.23 17.81 15.97
CA SER A 61 -9.23 18.50 16.81
C SER A 61 -8.68 19.81 16.21
N ARG A 62 -9.02 20.15 14.95
CA ARG A 62 -8.45 21.29 14.18
C ARG A 62 -6.92 21.26 14.04
N GLY A 63 -6.33 20.07 14.15
CA GLY A 63 -4.90 19.84 14.06
C GLY A 63 -4.56 18.38 14.33
N TYR A 64 -3.47 17.91 13.74
CA TYR A 64 -2.95 16.58 14.03
C TYR A 64 -2.49 16.51 15.50
N PRO A 65 -2.73 15.40 16.21
CA PRO A 65 -2.31 15.24 17.58
C PRO A 65 -0.77 15.24 17.69
N ALA A 66 -0.25 15.73 18.81
CA ALA A 66 1.17 15.63 19.12
C ALA A 66 1.58 14.16 19.32
N LEU A 67 2.79 13.81 18.88
CA LEU A 67 3.36 12.48 19.15
C LEU A 67 3.46 12.26 20.67
N GLU A 68 3.27 11.01 21.10
CA GLU A 68 3.52 10.63 22.49
C GLU A 68 5.01 10.90 22.84
N PRO A 69 5.35 11.43 24.04
CA PRO A 69 6.75 11.65 24.43
C PRO A 69 7.66 10.41 24.42
N THR A 70 7.12 9.18 24.30
CA THR A 70 7.92 7.95 24.17
C THR A 70 7.98 7.39 22.74
N ALA A 71 7.38 8.10 21.77
CA ALA A 71 7.52 7.77 20.35
C ALA A 71 8.96 8.02 19.88
N GLY A 72 9.55 7.03 19.21
CA GLY A 72 10.76 7.20 18.43
C GLY A 72 10.44 7.51 16.97
N ALA A 73 11.49 7.70 16.17
CA ALA A 73 11.42 7.69 14.72
C ALA A 73 12.42 6.66 14.18
N THR A 74 12.19 6.11 12.99
CA THR A 74 13.21 5.32 12.30
C THR A 74 14.41 6.19 11.93
N ALA A 75 15.57 5.57 11.71
CA ALA A 75 16.73 6.22 11.15
C ALA A 75 17.31 5.37 10.01
N GLY A 76 17.83 6.01 8.96
CA GLY A 76 18.52 5.35 7.86
C GLY A 76 17.63 4.76 6.75
N LEU A 77 16.31 4.93 6.82
CA LEU A 77 15.40 4.69 5.68
C LEU A 77 15.36 5.92 4.75
N GLN A 78 15.14 5.71 3.46
CA GLN A 78 14.98 6.79 2.47
C GLN A 78 13.50 7.12 2.31
N SER A 79 13.09 8.34 2.70
CA SER A 79 11.73 8.90 2.62
C SER A 79 10.60 7.86 2.81
N PRO A 80 10.54 7.16 3.96
CA PRO A 80 9.72 5.96 4.11
C PRO A 80 8.23 6.28 4.27
N ASP A 81 7.40 5.62 3.48
CA ASP A 81 5.95 5.80 3.44
C ASP A 81 5.19 4.63 4.10
N ALA A 82 5.55 3.40 3.74
CA ALA A 82 4.94 2.16 4.24
C ALA A 82 5.97 1.04 4.40
N ILE A 83 5.73 0.08 5.30
CA ILE A 83 6.47 -1.19 5.33
C ILE A 83 5.54 -2.28 4.80
N LEU A 84 5.89 -2.88 3.66
CA LEU A 84 5.14 -3.99 3.05
C LEU A 84 5.40 -5.31 3.76
N GLY A 85 6.52 -5.45 4.47
CA GLY A 85 6.84 -6.71 5.11
C GLY A 85 8.18 -6.75 5.79
N ALA A 86 8.33 -7.75 6.65
CA ALA A 86 9.56 -8.06 7.36
C ALA A 86 9.84 -9.56 7.32
N THR A 87 11.12 -9.93 7.26
CA THR A 87 11.58 -11.31 7.40
C THR A 87 12.90 -11.37 8.17
N LYS A 88 13.24 -12.56 8.67
CA LYS A 88 14.53 -12.83 9.32
C LYS A 88 15.52 -13.42 8.33
N VAL A 89 16.67 -12.77 8.20
CA VAL A 89 17.77 -13.24 7.37
C VAL A 89 19.03 -13.35 8.24
N GLY A 90 19.30 -14.56 8.73
CA GLY A 90 20.27 -14.79 9.79
C GLY A 90 19.87 -14.05 11.08
N LYS A 91 20.74 -13.16 11.57
CA LYS A 91 20.47 -12.35 12.77
C LYS A 91 19.72 -11.04 12.48
N LEU A 92 19.62 -10.63 11.22
CA LEU A 92 19.01 -9.36 10.83
C LEU A 92 17.49 -9.52 10.68
N THR A 93 16.73 -8.51 11.10
CA THR A 93 15.42 -8.25 10.50
C THR A 93 15.67 -7.50 9.20
N THR A 94 15.14 -8.01 8.10
CA THR A 94 15.13 -7.35 6.80
C THR A 94 13.70 -6.90 6.51
N ILE A 95 13.51 -5.63 6.14
CA ILE A 95 12.22 -5.10 5.73
C ILE A 95 12.20 -4.77 4.24
N ILE A 96 11.00 -4.77 3.67
CA ILE A 96 10.69 -4.18 2.37
C ILE A 96 9.74 -3.01 2.62
N TYR A 97 10.07 -1.84 2.09
CA TYR A 97 9.37 -0.60 2.36
C TYR A 97 9.16 0.25 1.10
N VAL A 98 8.12 1.08 1.12
CA VAL A 98 7.88 2.12 0.12
C VAL A 98 8.74 3.33 0.49
N GLU A 99 9.62 3.76 -0.40
CA GLU A 99 10.14 5.13 -0.44
C GLU A 99 9.18 5.97 -1.28
N LYS A 100 8.77 7.12 -0.77
CA LYS A 100 7.98 8.13 -1.49
C LYS A 100 8.76 9.44 -1.55
N GLN A 101 9.17 9.84 -2.75
CA GLN A 101 9.78 11.14 -3.00
C GLN A 101 8.71 12.09 -3.54
N LEU A 102 8.42 13.15 -2.80
CA LEU A 102 7.44 14.16 -3.20
C LEU A 102 7.99 15.09 -4.29
N ASN A 103 7.28 15.16 -5.42
CA ASN A 103 7.53 16.08 -6.54
C ASN A 103 9.00 16.18 -7.06
N PRO A 104 9.83 15.12 -7.11
CA PRO A 104 11.27 15.22 -7.42
C PRO A 104 11.54 15.51 -8.91
N SER A 105 10.64 15.12 -9.82
CA SER A 105 10.83 15.26 -11.26
C SER A 105 9.90 16.31 -11.87
N LYS A 106 10.42 17.05 -12.85
CA LYS A 106 9.64 17.96 -13.71
C LYS A 106 9.48 17.46 -15.15
N THR A 107 10.20 16.39 -15.53
CA THR A 107 10.27 15.89 -16.91
C THR A 107 9.39 14.66 -17.15
N ASN A 108 9.30 13.75 -16.18
CA ASN A 108 8.50 12.51 -16.28
C ASN A 108 7.20 12.68 -15.48
N ASN A 109 6.42 13.71 -15.83
CA ASN A 109 5.49 14.39 -14.93
C ASN A 109 4.00 14.05 -15.16
N CYS A 110 3.69 12.91 -15.77
CA CYS A 110 2.32 12.49 -16.09
C CYS A 110 1.48 13.54 -16.86
N ALA A 111 2.10 14.43 -17.65
CA ALA A 111 1.40 15.52 -18.34
C ALA A 111 0.38 15.06 -19.41
N SER A 112 0.43 13.80 -19.83
CA SER A 112 -0.57 13.15 -20.70
C SER A 112 -1.89 12.83 -19.98
N THR A 113 -1.92 12.89 -18.65
CA THR A 113 -3.09 12.51 -17.83
C THR A 113 -4.33 13.32 -18.24
N PRO A 114 -5.48 12.67 -18.54
CA PRO A 114 -6.68 13.37 -18.99
C PRO A 114 -7.21 14.38 -17.97
N SER A 115 -7.85 15.45 -18.47
CA SER A 115 -8.37 16.54 -17.63
C SER A 115 -9.39 16.09 -16.56
N TRP A 116 -10.12 14.99 -16.80
CA TRP A 116 -11.04 14.41 -15.82
C TRP A 116 -10.31 13.83 -14.60
N ALA A 117 -9.14 13.19 -14.80
CA ALA A 117 -8.26 12.71 -13.72
C ALA A 117 -7.48 13.86 -13.05
N LEU A 118 -7.29 14.97 -13.76
CA LEU A 118 -6.72 16.22 -13.24
C LEU A 118 -7.76 17.15 -12.58
N THR A 119 -8.94 16.66 -12.20
CA THR A 119 -9.95 17.47 -11.49
C THR A 119 -10.33 16.82 -10.17
N ASN A 120 -10.23 17.56 -9.05
CA ASN A 120 -10.67 17.09 -7.74
C ASN A 120 -12.20 16.90 -7.73
N ILE A 121 -12.64 15.65 -7.63
CA ILE A 121 -14.03 15.28 -7.90
C ILE A 121 -15.03 15.72 -6.83
N VAL A 122 -14.54 15.93 -5.59
CA VAL A 122 -15.33 16.39 -4.44
C VAL A 122 -15.52 17.91 -4.45
N THR A 123 -14.54 18.66 -4.97
CA THR A 123 -14.52 20.14 -4.90
C THR A 123 -14.59 20.84 -6.25
N GLY A 124 -14.55 20.09 -7.37
CA GLY A 124 -14.48 20.62 -8.73
C GLY A 124 -13.17 21.33 -9.08
N LYS A 125 -12.18 21.37 -8.18
CA LYS A 125 -10.95 22.16 -8.36
C LYS A 125 -9.91 21.42 -9.21
N PRO A 126 -9.23 22.08 -10.17
CA PRO A 126 -8.12 21.48 -10.89
C PRO A 126 -7.01 20.98 -9.96
N ARG A 127 -6.49 19.79 -10.24
CA ARG A 127 -5.25 19.22 -9.69
C ARG A 127 -4.15 19.37 -10.73
N LYS A 128 -2.89 19.39 -10.28
CA LYS A 128 -1.74 19.17 -11.16
C LYS A 128 -1.59 17.67 -11.41
N ALA A 129 -0.89 17.31 -12.48
CA ALA A 129 -0.42 15.94 -12.66
C ALA A 129 0.60 15.61 -11.54
N ASN A 130 0.46 14.44 -10.94
CA ASN A 130 1.34 13.98 -9.87
C ASN A 130 2.73 13.65 -10.46
N THR A 131 3.79 14.17 -9.82
CA THR A 131 5.19 13.97 -10.24
C THR A 131 6.05 13.26 -9.21
N ASP A 132 5.41 12.73 -8.16
CA ASP A 132 6.05 11.92 -7.14
C ASP A 132 6.67 10.65 -7.74
N VAL A 133 7.75 10.21 -7.13
CA VAL A 133 8.44 8.96 -7.46
C VAL A 133 8.32 8.03 -6.27
N ILE A 134 7.73 6.87 -6.51
CA ILE A 134 7.79 5.75 -5.59
C ILE A 134 9.01 4.90 -5.94
N THR A 135 9.69 4.36 -4.93
CA THR A 135 10.66 3.28 -5.08
C THR A 135 10.41 2.24 -3.99
N ILE A 136 10.24 0.97 -4.34
CA ILE A 136 10.27 -0.09 -3.31
C ILE A 136 11.73 -0.35 -2.94
N ARG A 137 12.02 -0.46 -1.65
CA ARG A 137 13.38 -0.58 -1.11
C ARG A 137 13.48 -1.71 -0.10
N VAL A 138 14.71 -2.18 0.12
CA VAL A 138 15.05 -3.14 1.16
C VAL A 138 15.94 -2.46 2.19
N ALA A 139 15.69 -2.68 3.48
CA ALA A 139 16.57 -2.24 4.56
C ALA A 139 16.73 -3.32 5.64
N THR A 140 17.77 -3.22 6.47
CA THR A 140 18.05 -4.17 7.56
C THR A 140 18.19 -3.48 8.90
N THR A 141 17.79 -4.16 9.98
CA THR A 141 17.91 -3.66 11.35
C THR A 141 18.15 -4.81 12.34
N THR A 142 18.76 -4.48 13.48
CA THR A 142 18.92 -5.36 14.65
C THR A 142 18.05 -4.93 15.84
N ASP A 143 17.58 -3.68 15.87
CA ASP A 143 16.86 -3.07 17.00
C ASP A 143 15.44 -2.59 16.65
N GLY A 144 15.09 -2.47 15.37
CA GLY A 144 13.80 -1.97 14.90
C GLY A 144 13.69 -0.44 14.91
N ILE A 145 14.79 0.29 15.03
CA ILE A 145 14.86 1.77 15.04
C ILE A 145 15.90 2.26 14.04
N ASN A 146 17.11 1.71 14.11
CA ASN A 146 18.21 2.03 13.22
C ASN A 146 18.23 1.04 12.07
N PHE A 147 18.14 1.55 10.84
CA PHE A 147 18.10 0.77 9.61
C PHE A 147 19.30 1.09 8.72
N SER A 148 19.82 0.06 8.05
CA SER A 148 20.77 0.19 6.95
C SER A 148 20.05 -0.15 5.65
N ASP A 149 19.90 0.85 4.77
CA ASP A 149 19.37 0.65 3.41
C ASP A 149 20.26 -0.33 2.63
N VAL A 150 19.64 -1.32 2.00
CA VAL A 150 20.28 -2.35 1.18
C VAL A 150 20.20 -1.97 -0.31
N GLY A 151 19.15 -1.25 -0.71
CA GLY A 151 19.00 -0.69 -2.04
C GLY A 151 17.56 -0.67 -2.55
N ALA A 152 17.39 -0.13 -3.75
CA ALA A 152 16.13 -0.11 -4.49
C ALA A 152 15.85 -1.48 -5.14
N VAL A 153 14.58 -1.89 -5.11
CA VAL A 153 14.07 -3.11 -5.73
C VAL A 153 13.87 -2.91 -7.23
N SER A 154 14.17 -3.94 -8.00
CA SER A 154 13.97 -4.01 -9.46
C SER A 154 12.89 -5.03 -9.85
N GLY A 155 12.24 -4.78 -10.99
CA GLY A 155 11.29 -5.70 -11.63
C GLY A 155 9.83 -5.61 -11.16
N LEU A 156 9.50 -4.66 -10.27
CA LEU A 156 8.11 -4.40 -9.83
C LEU A 156 7.40 -3.27 -10.61
N GLN A 157 8.13 -2.20 -10.96
CA GLN A 157 7.59 -0.99 -11.59
C GLN A 157 8.67 -0.27 -12.42
N ASP A 158 8.24 0.66 -13.28
CA ASP A 158 9.10 1.69 -13.87
C ASP A 158 8.66 3.06 -13.34
N PRO A 159 9.40 3.68 -12.40
CA PRO A 159 9.02 4.99 -11.84
C PRO A 159 9.09 6.14 -12.86
N THR A 160 9.68 5.91 -14.03
CA THR A 160 9.79 6.91 -15.11
C THR A 160 8.64 6.84 -16.10
N THR A 161 7.90 5.72 -16.17
CA THR A 161 6.86 5.53 -17.17
C THR A 161 5.75 6.55 -17.04
N THR A 162 5.25 7.02 -18.18
CA THR A 162 4.01 7.79 -18.30
C THR A 162 2.96 7.08 -19.14
N ALA A 163 3.21 5.82 -19.52
CA ALA A 163 2.28 4.98 -20.24
C ALA A 163 1.14 4.55 -19.29
N PHE A 164 -0.07 4.49 -19.84
CA PHE A 164 -1.25 4.09 -19.09
C PHE A 164 -1.38 2.56 -18.92
N ASP A 165 -0.43 1.76 -19.44
CA ASP A 165 -0.22 0.34 -19.11
C ASP A 165 1.05 0.02 -18.31
N GLY A 166 1.85 1.04 -17.97
CA GLY A 166 2.97 0.85 -17.06
C GLY A 166 2.48 0.73 -15.62
N ILE A 167 3.21 -0.01 -14.79
CA ILE A 167 3.17 0.18 -13.33
C ILE A 167 4.16 1.28 -13.01
N ARG A 168 3.67 2.44 -12.56
CA ARG A 168 4.50 3.60 -12.18
C ARG A 168 4.67 3.71 -10.68
N TRP A 169 3.58 3.45 -9.97
CA TRP A 169 3.45 3.67 -8.53
C TRP A 169 3.02 2.38 -7.84
N LEU A 170 3.66 2.09 -6.71
CA LEU A 170 3.37 0.95 -5.84
C LEU A 170 2.97 1.44 -4.46
N GLY A 171 1.85 0.95 -3.98
CA GLY A 171 1.33 1.23 -2.66
C GLY A 171 1.89 0.34 -1.56
N SER A 172 1.30 0.47 -0.38
CA SER A 172 1.40 -0.53 0.69
C SER A 172 0.91 -1.91 0.21
N GLY A 173 1.26 -2.94 0.97
CA GLY A 173 0.96 -4.32 0.66
C GLY A 173 1.48 -5.28 1.72
N SER A 174 1.70 -6.53 1.31
CA SER A 174 2.16 -7.60 2.19
C SER A 174 3.05 -8.59 1.45
N ILE A 175 3.98 -9.23 2.17
CA ILE A 175 4.76 -10.37 1.65
C ILE A 175 4.34 -11.68 2.30
N VAL A 176 4.42 -12.77 1.54
CA VAL A 176 4.19 -14.14 2.00
C VAL A 176 5.39 -15.03 1.67
N PRO A 177 5.87 -15.88 2.60
CA PRO A 177 6.94 -16.83 2.30
C PRO A 177 6.42 -17.95 1.39
N LEU A 178 7.19 -18.30 0.36
CA LEU A 178 6.94 -19.43 -0.53
C LEU A 178 7.74 -20.66 -0.04
N SER A 179 7.21 -21.85 -0.29
CA SER A 179 7.79 -23.10 0.24
C SER A 179 9.19 -23.41 -0.27
N ASN A 180 9.58 -22.85 -1.41
CA ASN A 180 10.92 -22.97 -1.99
C ASN A 180 11.90 -21.88 -1.52
N GLY A 181 11.59 -21.16 -0.44
CA GLY A 181 12.47 -20.14 0.15
C GLY A 181 12.50 -18.80 -0.61
N ARG A 182 11.61 -18.64 -1.59
CA ARG A 182 11.30 -17.36 -2.24
C ARG A 182 10.21 -16.60 -1.47
N TYR A 183 9.90 -15.38 -1.87
CA TYR A 183 8.77 -14.62 -1.33
C TYR A 183 7.81 -14.21 -2.44
N GLY A 184 6.52 -14.23 -2.15
CA GLY A 184 5.48 -13.55 -2.92
C GLY A 184 5.16 -12.20 -2.28
N MET A 185 4.72 -11.22 -3.06
CA MET A 185 4.30 -9.90 -2.62
C MET A 185 2.97 -9.57 -3.25
N PHE A 186 2.00 -9.18 -2.43
CA PHE A 186 0.78 -8.50 -2.86
C PHE A 186 0.96 -7.00 -2.64
N PHE A 187 0.55 -6.18 -3.59
CA PHE A 187 0.76 -4.73 -3.55
C PHE A 187 -0.44 -4.00 -4.16
N GLY A 188 -0.77 -2.82 -3.63
CA GLY A 188 -1.54 -1.82 -4.39
C GLY A 188 -0.65 -1.23 -5.49
N ALA A 189 -1.22 -0.84 -6.62
CA ALA A 189 -0.48 -0.23 -7.71
C ALA A 189 -1.34 0.67 -8.60
N GLY A 190 -0.67 1.55 -9.33
CA GLY A 190 -1.29 2.51 -10.23
C GLY A 190 -0.33 3.15 -11.23
N ASN A 191 -0.88 4.07 -12.03
CA ASN A 191 -0.16 4.82 -13.05
C ASN A 191 -0.73 6.24 -13.21
N CYS A 192 -0.20 7.02 -14.15
CA CYS A 192 -0.56 8.41 -14.37
C CYS A 192 -2.09 8.70 -14.43
N LEU A 193 -2.93 7.75 -14.86
CA LEU A 193 -4.40 7.88 -14.85
C LEU A 193 -4.99 8.13 -13.45
N ASP A 194 -4.41 7.52 -12.41
CA ASP A 194 -4.86 7.69 -11.02
C ASP A 194 -4.65 9.12 -10.50
N ASN A 195 -3.66 9.82 -11.09
CA ASN A 195 -3.12 11.07 -10.61
C ASN A 195 -2.79 11.04 -9.10
N ASP A 196 -2.23 9.91 -8.66
CA ASP A 196 -2.07 9.57 -7.25
C ASP A 196 -0.98 8.51 -7.05
N SER A 197 0.04 8.87 -6.27
CA SER A 197 1.27 8.10 -6.09
C SER A 197 1.15 6.94 -5.12
N ASP A 198 0.05 6.84 -4.37
CA ASP A 198 -0.16 5.72 -3.46
C ASP A 198 -0.62 4.44 -4.21
N GLY A 199 -0.97 4.50 -5.50
CA GLY A 199 -1.28 3.31 -6.30
C GLY A 199 -2.62 2.63 -5.95
N PHE A 200 -3.73 3.29 -6.32
CA PHE A 200 -5.09 2.90 -5.95
C PHE A 200 -5.88 2.07 -6.98
N HIS A 201 -5.31 1.78 -8.16
CA HIS A 201 -6.07 1.20 -9.28
C HIS A 201 -6.28 -0.31 -9.11
N PHE A 202 -5.23 -1.05 -8.75
CA PHE A 202 -5.27 -2.51 -8.76
C PHE A 202 -4.44 -3.17 -7.65
N ILE A 203 -4.80 -4.41 -7.32
CA ILE A 203 -3.99 -5.31 -6.50
C ILE A 203 -3.23 -6.25 -7.43
N GLY A 204 -1.91 -6.16 -7.41
CA GLY A 204 -1.00 -7.03 -8.16
C GLY A 204 -0.37 -8.13 -7.29
N TYR A 205 0.39 -9.01 -7.95
CA TYR A 205 1.25 -9.98 -7.28
C TYR A 205 2.56 -10.21 -8.02
N ALA A 206 3.66 -10.26 -7.27
CA ALA A 206 5.01 -10.52 -7.75
C ALA A 206 5.71 -11.56 -6.87
N GLU A 207 6.82 -12.12 -7.37
CA GLU A 207 7.66 -13.06 -6.62
C GLU A 207 9.14 -12.70 -6.74
N THR A 208 9.94 -13.03 -5.72
CA THR A 208 11.41 -12.92 -5.85
C THR A 208 11.92 -13.83 -6.97
N THR A 209 12.89 -13.34 -7.74
CA THR A 209 13.48 -14.09 -8.86
C THR A 209 14.27 -15.31 -8.39
N GLY A 210 14.80 -15.28 -7.17
CA GLY A 210 15.56 -16.36 -6.54
C GLY A 210 15.18 -16.60 -5.08
N VAL A 211 15.78 -17.66 -4.51
CA VAL A 211 15.69 -18.02 -3.09
C VAL A 211 16.35 -16.93 -2.25
N VAL A 212 15.73 -16.57 -1.13
CA VAL A 212 16.21 -15.51 -0.24
C VAL A 212 17.07 -16.10 0.88
N SER A 213 18.36 -15.81 0.82
CA SER A 213 19.41 -16.28 1.73
C SER A 213 20.16 -15.12 2.42
N LYS A 214 20.21 -13.96 1.78
CA LYS A 214 20.80 -12.69 2.25
C LYS A 214 19.85 -11.52 1.90
N PRO A 215 19.95 -10.37 2.59
CA PRO A 215 19.02 -9.25 2.37
C PRO A 215 18.95 -8.75 0.92
N SER A 216 20.06 -8.79 0.18
CA SER A 216 20.08 -8.34 -1.22
C SER A 216 19.38 -9.28 -2.21
N ASP A 217 19.00 -10.50 -1.80
CA ASP A 217 18.17 -11.39 -2.64
C ASP A 217 16.72 -10.87 -2.77
N LEU A 218 16.30 -9.96 -1.88
CA LEU A 218 15.00 -9.26 -1.94
C LEU A 218 15.00 -8.06 -2.90
N LEU A 219 16.10 -7.77 -3.62
CA LEU A 219 16.19 -6.64 -4.57
C LEU A 219 15.67 -6.96 -5.98
N SER A 220 15.27 -8.20 -6.27
CA SER A 220 14.90 -8.64 -7.62
C SER A 220 13.61 -9.46 -7.62
N TRP A 221 12.61 -8.96 -8.33
CA TRP A 221 11.26 -9.53 -8.40
C TRP A 221 10.78 -9.67 -9.84
N THR A 222 9.78 -10.53 -10.05
CA THR A 222 9.02 -10.65 -11.29
C THR A 222 7.54 -10.46 -10.96
N VAL A 223 6.89 -9.49 -11.60
CA VAL A 223 5.43 -9.35 -11.58
C VAL A 223 4.79 -10.52 -12.32
N ILE A 224 3.85 -11.20 -11.67
CA ILE A 224 3.09 -12.35 -12.22
C ILE A 224 1.67 -11.90 -12.59
N TYR A 225 1.05 -11.09 -11.73
CA TYR A 225 -0.24 -10.44 -11.96
C TYR A 225 -0.02 -8.93 -11.90
N GLY A 226 0.06 -8.31 -13.08
CA GLY A 226 0.36 -6.89 -13.26
C GLY A 226 -0.84 -6.10 -13.78
N PHE A 227 -0.59 -4.93 -14.34
CA PHE A 227 -1.65 -4.02 -14.79
C PHE A 227 -2.57 -4.62 -15.86
N ASP A 228 -2.02 -5.41 -16.81
CA ASP A 228 -2.81 -6.06 -17.85
C ASP A 228 -3.55 -7.33 -17.38
N ASN A 229 -3.21 -7.87 -16.21
CA ASN A 229 -3.77 -9.11 -15.65
C ASN A 229 -3.79 -9.08 -14.10
N PRO A 230 -4.52 -8.16 -13.46
CA PRO A 230 -4.43 -7.96 -12.02
C PRO A 230 -5.18 -9.04 -11.24
N ILE A 231 -4.92 -9.13 -9.93
CA ILE A 231 -5.75 -9.98 -9.05
C ILE A 231 -7.13 -9.33 -8.88
N LEU A 232 -7.14 -8.03 -8.61
CA LEU A 232 -8.33 -7.20 -8.45
C LEU A 232 -8.04 -5.85 -9.09
N SER A 233 -9.00 -5.24 -9.77
CA SER A 233 -8.93 -3.85 -10.23
C SER A 233 -10.24 -3.16 -9.88
N THR A 234 -10.19 -1.84 -9.69
CA THR A 234 -11.39 -1.02 -9.49
C THR A 234 -12.24 -1.01 -10.76
N ASP A 235 -11.69 -0.41 -11.81
CA ASP A 235 -12.41 -0.05 -13.02
C ASP A 235 -11.58 -0.32 -14.27
N THR A 236 -12.25 -0.64 -15.37
CA THR A 236 -11.64 -0.60 -16.69
C THR A 236 -11.46 0.85 -17.13
N VAL A 237 -10.25 1.27 -17.47
CA VAL A 237 -9.96 2.60 -18.03
C VAL A 237 -9.54 2.46 -19.48
N THR A 238 -10.16 3.24 -20.35
CA THR A 238 -9.77 3.35 -21.76
C THR A 238 -8.85 4.56 -21.94
N ASP A 239 -7.66 4.33 -22.48
CA ASP A 239 -6.75 5.40 -22.89
C ASP A 239 -7.40 6.21 -24.03
N PRO A 240 -7.66 7.52 -23.85
CA PRO A 240 -8.28 8.34 -24.90
C PRO A 240 -7.36 8.59 -26.10
N GLY A 241 -6.05 8.34 -26.00
CA GLY A 241 -5.09 8.49 -27.09
C GLY A 241 -5.04 7.29 -28.04
N THR A 242 -5.20 6.06 -27.52
CA THR A 242 -5.12 4.82 -28.32
C THR A 242 -6.44 4.06 -28.45
N GLY A 243 -7.42 4.34 -27.58
CA GLY A 243 -8.64 3.54 -27.44
C GLY A 243 -8.42 2.17 -26.78
N LYS A 244 -7.21 1.86 -26.29
CA LYS A 244 -6.93 0.61 -25.57
C LYS A 244 -7.53 0.67 -24.16
N SER A 245 -8.25 -0.38 -23.78
CA SER A 245 -8.83 -0.52 -22.44
C SER A 245 -7.95 -1.38 -21.54
N TYR A 246 -7.92 -1.02 -20.26
CA TYR A 246 -7.08 -1.63 -19.25
C TYR A 246 -7.86 -1.94 -17.96
N PRO A 247 -7.63 -3.06 -17.28
CA PRO A 247 -6.68 -4.13 -17.61
C PRO A 247 -7.02 -4.81 -18.93
N ALA A 248 -6.02 -5.15 -19.75
CA ALA A 248 -6.26 -5.78 -21.06
C ALA A 248 -6.90 -7.18 -20.95
N ASN A 249 -6.73 -7.85 -19.81
CA ASN A 249 -7.37 -9.12 -19.47
C ASN A 249 -8.27 -8.94 -18.23
N ARG A 250 -9.28 -9.81 -18.10
CA ARG A 250 -10.16 -9.81 -16.93
C ARG A 250 -9.36 -10.07 -15.64
N PRO A 251 -9.58 -9.32 -14.54
CA PRO A 251 -8.98 -9.62 -13.24
C PRO A 251 -9.29 -11.03 -12.76
N LEU A 252 -8.41 -11.61 -11.94
CA LEU A 252 -8.63 -12.94 -11.33
C LEU A 252 -9.86 -12.96 -10.43
N ILE A 253 -10.08 -11.88 -9.69
CA ILE A 253 -11.25 -11.60 -8.86
C ILE A 253 -12.02 -10.48 -9.55
N ASP A 254 -13.13 -10.83 -10.20
CA ASP A 254 -14.03 -9.86 -10.81
C ASP A 254 -15.07 -9.37 -9.80
N VAL A 255 -15.17 -8.05 -9.64
CA VAL A 255 -16.14 -7.36 -8.77
C VAL A 255 -17.16 -6.54 -9.56
N ALA A 256 -17.20 -6.65 -10.89
CA ALA A 256 -18.18 -5.96 -11.72
C ALA A 256 -19.62 -6.30 -11.32
N ASN A 257 -20.48 -5.27 -11.22
CA ASN A 257 -21.89 -5.33 -10.79
C ASN A 257 -22.13 -5.74 -9.33
N ALA A 258 -21.07 -6.01 -8.57
CA ALA A 258 -21.17 -5.77 -7.15
C ALA A 258 -21.17 -4.23 -7.02
N ASP A 259 -22.29 -3.63 -6.59
CA ASP A 259 -22.43 -2.18 -6.32
C ASP A 259 -23.21 -2.07 -4.97
N VAL A 260 -22.60 -1.55 -3.89
CA VAL A 260 -23.25 -1.39 -2.56
C VAL A 260 -23.94 -0.03 -2.47
N LEU A 261 -23.33 0.96 -3.11
CA LEU A 261 -23.78 2.34 -3.11
C LEU A 261 -24.51 2.61 -4.43
N THR A 262 -25.70 3.18 -4.34
CA THR A 262 -26.40 3.72 -5.49
C THR A 262 -25.71 4.99 -6.01
N PRO A 263 -25.94 5.43 -7.27
CA PRO A 263 -25.45 6.71 -7.77
C PRO A 263 -25.80 7.92 -6.86
N ALA A 264 -26.94 7.86 -6.16
CA ALA A 264 -27.34 8.88 -5.20
C ALA A 264 -26.48 8.92 -3.91
N GLN A 265 -25.86 7.79 -3.53
CA GLN A 265 -24.98 7.67 -2.36
C GLN A 265 -23.52 8.05 -2.65
N VAL A 266 -23.12 8.12 -3.92
CA VAL A 266 -21.80 8.63 -4.38
C VAL A 266 -21.87 10.03 -4.99
N ALA A 267 -23.04 10.67 -4.96
CA ALA A 267 -23.24 12.03 -5.44
C ALA A 267 -22.28 13.02 -4.75
N PRO A 268 -21.71 14.01 -5.47
CA PRO A 268 -22.09 14.46 -6.81
C PRO A 268 -21.47 13.66 -7.97
N TRP A 269 -20.76 12.57 -7.70
CA TRP A 269 -20.09 11.81 -8.76
C TRP A 269 -21.08 10.97 -9.59
N VAL A 270 -20.90 11.05 -10.90
CA VAL A 270 -21.46 10.11 -11.88
C VAL A 270 -20.27 9.65 -12.74
N PRO A 271 -20.04 8.33 -12.91
CA PRO A 271 -18.99 7.83 -13.80
C PRO A 271 -19.18 8.39 -15.23
N PRO A 272 -18.10 8.77 -15.95
CA PRO A 272 -18.21 9.06 -17.37
C PRO A 272 -18.69 7.82 -18.14
N ALA A 273 -19.37 8.02 -19.27
CA ALA A 273 -19.91 6.91 -20.06
C ALA A 273 -18.79 5.92 -20.47
N GLY A 274 -18.98 4.64 -20.16
CA GLY A 274 -17.98 3.59 -20.39
C GLY A 274 -17.09 3.26 -19.19
N HIS A 275 -17.23 3.97 -18.07
CA HIS A 275 -16.54 3.68 -16.80
C HIS A 275 -17.50 3.05 -15.78
N ASN A 276 -17.04 2.02 -15.09
CA ASN A 276 -17.63 1.56 -13.82
C ASN A 276 -16.99 2.37 -12.66
N THR A 277 -17.17 2.11 -11.36
CA THR A 277 -18.06 1.25 -10.55
C THR A 277 -18.63 2.11 -9.43
N ASN A 278 -19.81 1.78 -8.87
CA ASN A 278 -20.24 2.38 -7.60
C ASN A 278 -19.85 1.52 -6.37
N PHE A 279 -19.17 0.38 -6.54
CA PHE A 279 -18.86 -0.51 -5.41
C PHE A 279 -17.99 0.15 -4.36
N PHE A 280 -16.85 0.66 -4.80
CA PHE A 280 -15.80 1.25 -3.96
C PHE A 280 -15.15 2.45 -4.63
N SER A 281 -15.95 3.24 -5.36
CA SER A 281 -15.58 4.59 -5.81
C SER A 281 -14.12 4.68 -6.27
N GLY A 282 -13.75 3.89 -7.29
CA GLY A 282 -12.45 3.94 -7.94
C GLY A 282 -11.18 3.58 -7.14
N ARG A 283 -11.20 3.02 -5.91
CA ARG A 283 -9.95 2.77 -5.13
C ARG A 283 -9.83 1.44 -4.38
N VAL A 284 -8.78 0.66 -4.69
CA VAL A 284 -8.35 -0.56 -3.96
C VAL A 284 -6.88 -0.47 -3.55
N TYR A 285 -6.54 -0.90 -2.34
CA TYR A 285 -5.26 -0.56 -1.72
C TYR A 285 -4.90 -1.47 -0.53
N ASP A 286 -3.65 -1.41 -0.07
CA ASP A 286 -3.15 -2.09 1.14
C ASP A 286 -3.57 -3.57 1.27
N PRO A 287 -3.25 -4.43 0.29
CA PRO A 287 -3.55 -5.86 0.38
C PRO A 287 -2.72 -6.51 1.48
N GLN A 288 -3.37 -6.79 2.61
CA GLN A 288 -2.82 -7.50 3.77
C GLN A 288 -3.12 -9.00 3.69
N ALA A 289 -2.09 -9.79 3.42
CA ALA A 289 -2.16 -11.22 3.21
C ALA A 289 -1.94 -12.01 4.51
N THR A 290 -2.87 -12.91 4.81
CA THR A 290 -2.75 -13.89 5.90
C THR A 290 -2.74 -15.29 5.33
N VAL A 291 -1.60 -15.99 5.45
CA VAL A 291 -1.49 -17.41 5.10
C VAL A 291 -2.35 -18.22 6.08
N THR A 292 -3.40 -18.86 5.56
CA THR A 292 -4.34 -19.65 6.36
C THR A 292 -3.90 -21.12 6.41
N ASP A 293 -3.38 -21.64 5.29
CA ASP A 293 -2.79 -22.98 5.17
C ASP A 293 -1.74 -23.01 4.03
N ARG A 294 -1.20 -24.19 3.68
CA ARG A 294 -0.17 -24.37 2.63
C ARG A 294 -0.68 -24.19 1.18
N SER A 295 -1.91 -23.75 1.00
CA SER A 295 -2.57 -23.47 -0.28
C SER A 295 -3.49 -22.25 -0.25
N THR A 296 -3.99 -21.83 0.92
CA THR A 296 -4.94 -20.72 1.04
C THR A 296 -4.28 -19.47 1.62
N VAL A 297 -4.32 -18.37 0.86
CA VAL A 297 -4.00 -17.02 1.35
C VAL A 297 -5.27 -16.20 1.40
N THR A 298 -5.60 -15.65 2.56
CA THR A 298 -6.71 -14.69 2.71
C THR A 298 -6.14 -13.28 2.56
N ILE A 299 -6.64 -12.51 1.59
CA ILE A 299 -6.32 -11.09 1.43
C ILE A 299 -7.44 -10.26 2.06
N VAL A 300 -7.07 -9.33 2.93
CA VAL A 300 -7.92 -8.23 3.39
C VAL A 300 -7.34 -6.95 2.80
N PHE A 301 -8.17 -6.07 2.25
CA PHE A 301 -7.67 -4.86 1.59
C PHE A 301 -8.50 -3.63 1.96
N ALA A 302 -7.85 -2.48 1.87
CA ALA A 302 -8.44 -1.18 2.14
C ALA A 302 -8.77 -0.42 0.86
N GLY A 303 -9.43 0.72 1.03
CA GLY A 303 -9.78 1.63 -0.04
C GLY A 303 -10.54 2.82 0.51
N TYR A 304 -10.98 3.69 -0.40
CA TYR A 304 -11.73 4.89 -0.08
C TYR A 304 -13.18 4.75 -0.58
N ASN A 305 -14.08 5.58 -0.04
CA ASN A 305 -15.45 5.79 -0.54
C ASN A 305 -15.58 7.01 -1.49
N THR A 306 -14.45 7.59 -1.89
CA THR A 306 -14.35 8.65 -2.90
C THR A 306 -13.40 8.23 -4.04
N PRO A 307 -13.68 8.59 -5.31
CA PRO A 307 -12.80 8.30 -6.47
C PRO A 307 -11.37 8.84 -6.38
N GLN A 308 -11.15 9.78 -5.47
CA GLN A 308 -9.91 10.55 -5.32
C GLN A 308 -9.63 10.81 -3.84
N PRO A 309 -8.43 11.30 -3.46
CA PRO A 309 -8.10 11.55 -2.05
C PRO A 309 -9.09 12.52 -1.44
N SER A 310 -9.70 12.08 -0.35
CA SER A 310 -10.46 12.93 0.54
C SER A 310 -9.55 13.39 1.68
N SER A 311 -9.71 14.64 2.12
CA SER A 311 -9.10 15.11 3.37
C SER A 311 -9.83 14.59 4.61
N ASN A 312 -10.97 13.92 4.41
CA ASN A 312 -11.66 13.20 5.48
C ASN A 312 -11.04 11.82 5.68
N LEU A 313 -10.24 11.68 6.73
CA LEU A 313 -9.63 10.40 7.12
C LEU A 313 -10.63 9.27 7.44
N GLY A 314 -11.90 9.59 7.69
CA GLY A 314 -12.97 8.60 7.86
C GLY A 314 -13.44 7.95 6.55
N ASP A 315 -12.97 8.43 5.40
CA ASP A 315 -13.24 7.86 4.08
C ASP A 315 -12.38 6.62 3.79
N TYR A 316 -11.21 6.49 4.46
CA TYR A 316 -10.38 5.28 4.43
C TYR A 316 -10.99 4.18 5.30
N ARG A 317 -11.10 2.97 4.76
CA ARG A 317 -11.51 1.78 5.53
C ARG A 317 -11.05 0.49 4.88
N THR A 318 -11.02 -0.59 5.66
CA THR A 318 -11.06 -1.95 5.12
C THR A 318 -12.37 -2.14 4.37
N ILE A 319 -12.31 -2.34 3.05
CA ILE A 319 -13.50 -2.43 2.18
C ILE A 319 -13.84 -3.86 1.77
N GLY A 320 -12.86 -4.77 1.78
CA GLY A 320 -13.10 -6.12 1.26
C GLY A 320 -12.12 -7.18 1.74
N ARG A 321 -12.47 -8.42 1.43
CA ARG A 321 -11.63 -9.61 1.60
C ARG A 321 -11.90 -10.61 0.49
N PHE A 322 -10.89 -11.35 0.08
CA PHE A 322 -11.02 -12.52 -0.78
C PHE A 322 -10.00 -13.60 -0.39
N GLN A 323 -10.13 -14.80 -0.94
CA GLN A 323 -9.18 -15.89 -0.72
C GLN A 323 -8.61 -16.35 -2.06
N LEU A 324 -7.30 -16.50 -2.10
CA LEU A 324 -6.57 -17.06 -3.23
C LEU A 324 -6.13 -18.48 -2.90
N ARG A 325 -6.29 -19.39 -3.87
CA ARG A 325 -5.81 -20.76 -3.79
C ARG A 325 -4.59 -20.93 -4.69
N PHE A 326 -3.47 -21.24 -4.06
CA PHE A 326 -2.23 -21.65 -4.69
C PHE A 326 -2.17 -23.19 -4.78
N PRO A 327 -1.31 -23.76 -5.64
CA PRO A 327 -1.03 -25.19 -5.64
C PRO A 327 -0.62 -25.68 -4.24
N GLN A 328 -0.98 -26.92 -3.89
CA GLN A 328 -0.73 -27.45 -2.55
C GLN A 328 0.77 -27.49 -2.24
N GLY A 329 1.17 -26.83 -1.16
CA GLY A 329 2.58 -26.74 -0.78
C GLY A 329 3.38 -25.69 -1.55
N TYR A 330 2.73 -24.77 -2.28
CA TYR A 330 3.38 -23.62 -2.90
C TYR A 330 3.71 -22.52 -1.90
N ILE A 331 2.78 -22.22 -1.00
CA ILE A 331 2.96 -21.28 0.10
C ILE A 331 3.65 -22.00 1.26
N ALA A 332 4.63 -21.36 1.90
CA ALA A 332 5.16 -21.87 3.15
C ALA A 332 4.06 -21.77 4.21
N GLY A 333 3.65 -22.92 4.77
CA GLY A 333 2.60 -22.94 5.78
C GLY A 333 2.97 -22.08 7.00
N PRO A 334 1.98 -21.61 7.78
CA PRO A 334 2.23 -20.75 8.92
C PRO A 334 3.25 -21.42 9.87
N SER A 335 4.39 -20.76 10.03
CA SER A 335 5.41 -21.18 10.97
C SER A 335 4.83 -21.05 12.38
N TYR A 336 4.71 -22.16 13.11
CA TYR A 336 4.38 -22.16 14.55
C TYR A 336 5.57 -21.65 15.38
N THR A 337 6.03 -20.45 15.07
CA THR A 337 7.18 -19.77 15.70
C THR A 337 6.84 -18.29 15.85
N ASP A 338 5.80 -18.02 16.64
CA ASP A 338 5.58 -16.79 17.43
C ASP A 338 4.30 -16.98 18.27
N ALA A 339 4.33 -17.98 19.14
CA ALA A 339 3.26 -18.26 20.11
C ALA A 339 3.63 -17.71 21.51
N TYR A 340 3.30 -16.44 21.73
CA TYR A 340 3.22 -15.69 23.02
C TYR A 340 4.50 -15.26 23.76
#